data_AF-A0A246E3L9-F1
#
_entry.id   AF-A0A246E3L9-F1
#
_cell.length_a   1.000
_cell.length_b   1.000
_cell.length_c   1.000
_cell.angle_alpha   90.00
_cell.angle_beta   90.00
_cell.angle_gamma   90.00
#
_symmetry.space_group_name_H-M   'P 1'
#
loop_
_entity.id
_entity.type
_entity.pdbx_description
1 polymer ?
#
loop_
_entity_poly.entity_id
_entity_poly.type
_entity_poly.pdbx_seq_one_letter_code
_entity_poly.pdbx_strand_id
1 'polypeptide(L)'
;QILVPVNTPGFRVERMLTVFGYDEQPIGHAEVVLENVRVPAENLIAGEGRGFEIAQGRLGPGRIHHCMRVIGMAERALELMCRRLLTRRAFGKAVAEHSVWEQRVGEARTEIEMCRLLVLKAAWMMDTVGAKTARSEIAQI
;
A
#
# COMPACT_ATOMS: atom_id res chain seq x y z
N GLN A 1 -13.78 -11.03 -14.28
CA GLN A 1 -14.06 -10.99 -12.83
C GLN A 1 -15.57 -11.06 -12.65
N ILE A 2 -16.08 -11.48 -11.49
CA ILE A 2 -17.51 -11.67 -11.26
C ILE A 2 -17.89 -11.10 -9.89
N LEU A 3 -19.05 -10.45 -9.80
CA LEU A 3 -19.60 -9.96 -8.54
C LEU A 3 -20.25 -11.10 -7.76
N VAL A 4 -19.90 -11.22 -6.49
CA VAL A 4 -20.46 -12.22 -5.56
C VAL A 4 -20.92 -11.48 -4.31
N PRO A 5 -22.25 -11.32 -4.09
CA PRO A 5 -22.77 -10.81 -2.83
C PRO A 5 -22.33 -11.70 -1.66
N VAL A 6 -21.87 -11.11 -0.55
CA VAL A 6 -21.31 -11.83 0.60
C VAL A 6 -22.31 -12.74 1.33
N ASN A 7 -23.61 -12.54 1.11
CA ASN A 7 -24.70 -13.34 1.66
C ASN A 7 -25.15 -14.46 0.69
N THR A 8 -24.44 -14.67 -0.42
CA THR A 8 -24.80 -15.72 -1.39
C THR A 8 -24.59 -17.11 -0.77
N PRO A 9 -25.55 -18.05 -0.84
CA PRO A 9 -25.38 -19.40 -0.32
C PRO A 9 -24.09 -20.07 -0.85
N GLY A 10 -23.30 -20.64 0.07
CA GLY A 10 -21.99 -21.23 -0.23
C GLY A 10 -20.79 -20.30 -0.03
N PHE A 11 -21.01 -18.99 0.12
CA PHE A 11 -19.96 -18.05 0.54
C PHE A 11 -19.78 -18.14 2.05
N ARG A 12 -18.53 -18.31 2.52
CA ARG A 12 -18.21 -18.20 3.95
C ARG A 12 -16.83 -17.57 4.16
N VAL A 13 -16.71 -16.80 5.23
CA VAL A 13 -15.43 -16.41 5.81
C VAL A 13 -15.00 -17.54 6.74
N GLU A 14 -13.93 -18.25 6.40
CA GLU A 14 -13.44 -19.40 7.17
C GLU A 14 -12.75 -18.93 8.45
N ARG A 15 -11.86 -17.94 8.32
CA ARG A 15 -11.14 -17.34 9.44
C ARG A 15 -10.56 -15.99 9.06
N MET A 16 -10.32 -15.16 10.08
CA MET A 16 -9.52 -13.95 9.96
C MET A 16 -8.03 -14.28 10.10
N LEU A 17 -7.19 -13.50 9.43
CA LEU A 17 -5.74 -13.62 9.40
C LEU A 17 -5.11 -12.44 10.13
N THR A 18 -4.02 -12.70 10.84
CA THR A 18 -3.27 -11.67 11.56
C THR A 18 -1.96 -11.33 10.85
N VAL A 19 -1.55 -10.07 10.93
CA VAL A 19 -0.24 -9.60 10.49
C VAL A 19 0.55 -9.20 11.75
N PHE A 20 1.61 -9.95 12.07
CA PHE A 20 2.39 -9.80 13.32
C PHE A 20 1.54 -9.77 14.61
N GLY A 21 0.44 -10.54 14.64
CA GLY A 21 -0.47 -10.61 15.79
C GLY A 21 -1.54 -9.51 15.85
N TYR A 22 -1.56 -8.58 14.90
CA TYR A 22 -2.64 -7.60 14.75
C TYR A 22 -3.70 -8.12 13.77
N ASP A 23 -4.98 -7.93 14.10
CA ASP A 23 -6.13 -8.40 13.32
C ASP A 23 -6.79 -7.30 12.46
N GLU A 24 -6.27 -6.07 12.51
CA GLU A 24 -6.69 -4.90 11.72
C GLU A 24 -8.20 -4.60 11.74
N GLN A 25 -8.90 -4.86 12.85
CA GLN A 25 -10.31 -4.54 12.96
C GLN A 25 -10.59 -3.03 12.80
N PRO A 26 -11.64 -2.62 12.07
CA PRO A 26 -12.73 -3.45 11.52
C PRO A 26 -12.52 -3.96 10.08
N ILE A 27 -11.36 -3.74 9.47
CA ILE A 27 -11.11 -4.03 8.05
C ILE A 27 -10.69 -5.50 7.87
N GLY A 28 -9.62 -5.89 8.56
CA GLY A 28 -9.08 -7.25 8.62
C GLY A 28 -8.67 -7.87 7.28
N HIS A 29 -8.17 -9.09 7.37
CA HIS A 29 -7.86 -9.97 6.23
C HIS A 29 -8.50 -11.34 6.48
N ALA A 30 -9.08 -11.95 5.46
CA ALA A 30 -9.88 -13.16 5.62
C ALA A 30 -9.50 -14.24 4.62
N GLU A 31 -9.53 -15.48 5.08
CA GLU A 31 -9.64 -16.64 4.21
C GLU A 31 -11.12 -16.85 3.87
N VAL A 32 -11.45 -16.88 2.57
CA VAL A 32 -12.82 -16.97 2.08
C VAL A 32 -12.98 -18.24 1.25
N VAL A 33 -14.04 -18.99 1.52
CA VAL A 33 -14.42 -20.19 0.76
C VAL A 33 -15.67 -19.91 -0.06
N LEU A 34 -15.63 -20.30 -1.32
CA LEU A 34 -16.74 -20.24 -2.28
C LEU A 34 -17.13 -21.68 -2.67
N GLU A 35 -18.05 -22.28 -1.93
CA GLU A 35 -18.48 -23.66 -2.13
C GLU A 35 -19.82 -23.73 -2.86
N ASN A 36 -19.82 -24.18 -4.12
CA ASN A 36 -21.02 -24.27 -4.97
C ASN A 36 -21.83 -22.96 -5.06
N VAL A 37 -21.15 -21.81 -4.96
CA VAL A 37 -21.75 -20.49 -5.07
C VAL A 37 -22.32 -20.28 -6.47
N ARG A 38 -23.59 -19.89 -6.54
CA ARG A 38 -24.29 -19.56 -7.79
C ARG A 38 -24.66 -18.09 -7.80
N VAL A 39 -24.37 -17.41 -8.91
CA VAL A 39 -24.71 -16.01 -9.13
C VAL A 39 -25.31 -15.82 -10.52
N PRO A 40 -26.12 -14.76 -10.74
CA PRO A 40 -26.65 -14.45 -12.06
C PRO A 40 -25.55 -14.15 -13.09
N ALA A 41 -25.82 -14.40 -14.38
CA ALA A 41 -24.84 -14.20 -15.45
C ALA A 41 -24.46 -12.71 -15.61
N GLU A 42 -25.41 -11.81 -15.33
CA GLU A 42 -25.23 -10.36 -15.35
C GLU A 42 -24.22 -9.85 -14.29
N ASN A 43 -23.84 -10.67 -13.31
CA ASN A 43 -22.78 -10.32 -12.35
C ASN A 43 -21.38 -10.35 -12.98
N LEU A 44 -21.25 -10.84 -14.21
CA LEU A 44 -19.98 -10.84 -14.93
C LEU A 44 -19.56 -9.42 -15.28
N ILE A 45 -18.35 -9.05 -14.84
CA ILE A 45 -17.80 -7.72 -15.13
C ILE A 45 -17.12 -7.77 -16.50
N ALA A 46 -17.54 -6.87 -17.39
CA ALA A 46 -17.07 -6.69 -18.76
C ALA A 46 -17.32 -7.86 -19.71
N GLY A 47 -16.81 -9.05 -19.44
CA GLY A 47 -16.97 -10.23 -20.30
C GLY A 47 -16.04 -11.39 -19.94
N GLU A 48 -16.32 -12.56 -20.52
CA GLU A 48 -15.51 -13.77 -20.30
C GLU A 48 -14.08 -13.59 -20.81
N GLY A 49 -13.11 -14.22 -20.14
CA GLY A 49 -11.68 -14.11 -20.50
C GLY A 49 -11.00 -12.78 -20.12
N ARG A 50 -11.73 -11.74 -19.71
CA ARG A 50 -11.17 -10.40 -19.43
C ARG A 50 -10.70 -10.17 -17.99
N GLY A 51 -10.49 -11.25 -17.23
CA GLY A 51 -10.14 -11.17 -15.79
C GLY A 51 -8.85 -10.40 -15.52
N PHE A 52 -7.80 -10.66 -16.30
CA PHE A 52 -6.49 -10.03 -16.13
C PHE A 52 -6.51 -8.53 -16.48
N GLU A 53 -7.25 -8.16 -17.53
CA GLU A 53 -7.42 -6.76 -17.94
C GLU A 53 -8.04 -5.93 -16.82
N ILE A 54 -9.13 -6.41 -16.23
CA ILE A 54 -9.82 -5.75 -15.10
C ILE A 54 -8.88 -5.62 -13.91
N ALA A 55 -8.12 -6.68 -13.60
CA ALA A 55 -7.17 -6.67 -12.49
C ALA A 55 -6.07 -5.62 -12.70
N GLN A 56 -5.45 -5.55 -13.89
CA GLN A 56 -4.41 -4.54 -14.17
C GLN A 56 -4.97 -3.12 -14.14
N GLY A 57 -6.17 -2.90 -14.68
CA GLY A 57 -6.83 -1.59 -14.64
C GLY A 57 -7.05 -1.07 -13.23
N ARG A 58 -7.29 -1.96 -12.26
CA ARG A 58 -7.45 -1.61 -10.84
C ARG A 58 -6.13 -1.53 -10.07
N LEU A 59 -5.22 -2.47 -10.29
CA LEU A 59 -3.99 -2.60 -9.51
C LEU A 59 -2.99 -1.45 -9.76
N GLY A 60 -2.97 -0.88 -10.97
CA GLY A 60 -2.13 0.28 -11.28
C GLY A 60 -2.41 1.48 -10.34
N PRO A 61 -3.65 2.02 -10.34
CA PRO A 61 -4.04 3.07 -9.40
C PRO A 61 -3.94 2.65 -7.93
N GLY A 62 -4.20 1.37 -7.62
CA GLY A 62 -4.00 0.84 -6.28
C GLY A 62 -2.58 1.06 -5.75
N ARG A 63 -1.56 0.70 -6.55
CA ARG A 63 -0.14 0.84 -6.20
C ARG A 63 0.21 2.29 -5.84
N ILE A 64 -0.13 3.24 -6.72
CA ILE A 64 0.24 4.63 -6.48
C ILE A 64 -0.42 5.20 -5.22
N HIS A 65 -1.69 4.86 -4.94
CA HIS A 65 -2.35 5.28 -3.70
C HIS A 65 -1.68 4.72 -2.45
N HIS A 66 -1.12 3.50 -2.50
CA HIS A 66 -0.32 2.96 -1.40
C HIS A 66 0.98 3.74 -1.23
N CYS A 67 1.75 3.96 -2.29
CA CYS A 67 3.03 4.68 -2.22
C CYS A 67 2.84 6.12 -1.72
N MET A 68 1.79 6.83 -2.16
CA MET A 68 1.43 8.16 -1.66
C MET A 68 1.21 8.18 -0.14
N ARG A 69 0.48 7.19 0.40
CA ARG A 69 0.25 7.06 1.85
C ARG A 69 1.52 6.70 2.62
N VAL A 70 2.34 5.81 2.06
CA VAL A 70 3.62 5.38 2.69
C VAL A 70 4.59 6.54 2.82
N ILE A 71 4.63 7.49 1.88
CA ILE A 71 5.43 8.72 2.02
C ILE A 71 5.00 9.51 3.27
N GLY A 72 3.69 9.67 3.49
CA GLY A 72 3.17 10.32 4.70
C GLY A 72 3.54 9.57 5.98
N MET A 73 3.48 8.23 5.96
CA MET A 73 3.93 7.40 7.07
C MET A 73 5.44 7.55 7.34
N ALA A 74 6.26 7.65 6.30
CA ALA A 74 7.70 7.81 6.42
C ALA A 74 8.08 9.18 7.01
N GLU A 75 7.41 10.27 6.59
CA GLU A 75 7.57 11.59 7.21
C GLU A 75 7.24 11.56 8.69
N ARG A 76 6.13 10.91 9.06
CA ARG A 76 5.73 10.77 10.46
C ARG A 76 6.75 9.93 11.26
N ALA A 77 7.27 8.86 10.67
CA ALA A 77 8.28 8.03 11.30
C ALA A 77 9.58 8.82 11.54
N LEU A 78 10.04 9.60 10.55
CA LEU A 78 11.23 10.44 10.68
C LEU A 78 11.05 11.51 11.75
N GLU A 79 9.89 12.17 11.80
CA GLU A 79 9.57 13.15 12.84
C GLU A 79 9.64 12.52 14.25
N LEU A 80 8.99 11.36 14.43
CA LEU A 80 8.98 10.63 15.70
C LEU A 80 10.40 10.18 16.11
N MET A 81 11.20 9.73 15.15
CA MET A 81 12.60 9.36 15.35
C MET A 81 13.39 10.57 15.86
N CYS A 82 13.37 11.71 15.15
CA CYS A 82 14.09 12.91 15.57
C CYS A 82 13.69 13.39 16.98
N ARG A 83 12.38 13.43 17.27
CA ARG A 83 11.88 13.78 18.61
C ARG A 83 12.43 12.84 19.69
N ARG A 84 12.48 11.53 19.40
CA ARG A 84 13.00 10.53 20.35
C ARG A 84 14.51 10.65 20.55
N LEU A 85 15.27 10.90 19.49
CA LEU A 85 16.73 11.05 19.52
C LEU A 85 17.15 12.26 20.38
N LEU A 86 16.40 13.36 20.32
CA LEU A 86 16.66 14.57 21.09
C LEU A 86 16.30 14.44 22.57
N THR A 87 15.29 13.62 22.91
CA THR A 87 14.78 13.48 24.28
C THR A 87 15.44 12.37 25.08
N ARG A 88 16.06 11.39 24.41
CA ARG A 88 16.77 10.28 25.07
C ARG A 88 18.26 10.62 25.24
N ARG A 89 18.81 10.34 26.42
CA ARG A 89 20.25 10.38 26.70
C ARG A 89 20.83 8.98 26.88
N ALA A 90 21.98 8.70 26.28
CA ALA A 90 22.72 7.46 26.46
C ALA A 90 24.23 7.73 26.29
N PHE A 91 25.05 7.04 27.08
CA PHE A 91 26.51 7.19 27.05
C PHE A 91 26.96 8.65 27.21
N GLY A 92 26.37 9.36 28.19
CA GLY A 92 26.79 10.71 28.58
C GLY A 92 26.24 11.88 27.74
N LYS A 93 25.56 11.63 26.62
CA LYS A 93 25.00 12.69 25.77
C LYS A 93 23.62 12.33 25.19
N ALA A 94 22.93 13.27 24.54
CA ALA A 94 21.70 12.95 23.83
C ALA A 94 22.00 11.95 22.70
N VAL A 95 21.03 11.07 22.41
CA VAL A 95 21.23 10.04 21.37
C VAL A 95 21.48 10.70 20.01
N ALA A 96 20.82 11.83 19.74
CA ALA A 96 21.05 12.66 18.55
C ALA A 96 22.51 13.15 18.37
N GLU A 97 23.30 13.26 19.44
CA GLU A 97 24.68 13.74 19.38
C GLU A 97 25.69 12.65 18.98
N HIS A 98 25.24 11.41 18.75
CA HIS A 98 26.08 10.35 18.20
C HIS A 98 26.00 10.38 16.66
N SER A 99 27.13 10.57 15.98
CA SER A 99 27.23 10.84 14.54
C SER A 99 26.48 9.86 13.63
N VAL A 100 26.37 8.59 14.05
CA VAL A 100 25.58 7.58 13.31
C VAL A 100 24.12 8.01 13.10
N TRP A 101 23.54 8.78 14.02
CA TRP A 101 22.17 9.25 13.91
C TRP A 101 22.02 10.46 13.00
N GLU A 102 23.04 11.31 12.90
CA GLU A 102 23.08 12.38 11.90
C GLU A 102 23.06 11.81 10.48
N GLN A 103 23.92 10.81 10.23
CA GLN A 103 23.95 10.09 8.95
C GLN A 103 22.59 9.46 8.63
N ARG A 104 22.02 8.67 9.55
CA ARG A 104 20.75 7.96 9.32
C ARG A 104 19.56 8.90 9.09
N VAL A 105 19.52 10.04 9.79
CA VAL A 105 18.51 11.07 9.57
C VAL A 105 18.67 11.69 8.17
N GLY A 106 19.91 11.97 7.76
CA GLY A 106 20.22 12.48 6.42
C GLY A 106 19.84 11.50 5.31
N GLU A 107 20.16 10.22 5.47
CA GLU A 107 19.78 9.13 4.55
C GLU A 107 18.26 9.02 4.44
N ALA A 108 17.56 8.90 5.57
CA ALA A 108 16.09 8.79 5.60
C ALA A 108 15.42 10.00 4.93
N ARG A 109 15.90 11.23 5.19
CA ARG A 109 15.40 12.44 4.53
C ARG A 109 15.59 12.39 3.02
N THR A 110 16.77 11.95 2.57
CA THR A 110 17.09 11.82 1.14
C THR A 110 16.20 10.79 0.46
N GLU A 111 16.05 9.61 1.05
CA GLU A 111 15.19 8.54 0.54
C GLU A 111 13.73 8.95 0.44
N ILE A 112 13.18 9.61 1.47
CA ILE A 112 11.80 10.11 1.46
C ILE A 112 11.58 11.07 0.29
N GLU A 113 12.54 11.96 0.02
CA GLU A 113 12.44 12.91 -1.09
C GLU A 113 12.52 12.22 -2.45
N MET A 114 13.46 11.27 -2.61
CA MET A 114 13.57 10.47 -3.84
C MET A 114 12.27 9.70 -4.12
N CYS A 115 11.71 9.02 -3.12
CA CYS A 115 10.46 8.30 -3.24
C CYS A 115 9.28 9.24 -3.58
N ARG A 116 9.22 10.41 -2.95
CA ARG A 116 8.20 11.43 -3.24
C ARG A 116 8.24 11.88 -4.69
N LEU A 117 9.41 12.24 -5.18
CA LEU A 117 9.59 12.68 -6.56
C LEU A 117 9.26 11.57 -7.56
N LEU A 118 9.61 10.32 -7.26
CA LEU A 118 9.27 9.18 -8.11
C LEU A 118 7.76 8.94 -8.17
N VAL A 119 7.06 9.03 -7.04
CA VAL A 119 5.58 8.93 -6.98
C VAL A 119 4.91 10.09 -7.73
N LEU A 120 5.40 11.32 -7.57
CA LEU A 120 4.88 12.48 -8.31
C LEU A 120 5.11 12.35 -9.82
N LYS A 121 6.28 11.83 -10.23
CA LYS A 121 6.54 11.51 -11.64
C LYS A 121 5.55 10.46 -12.16
N ALA A 122 5.29 9.40 -11.40
CA ALA A 122 4.33 8.38 -11.81
C ALA A 122 2.90 8.95 -11.93
N ALA A 123 2.47 9.78 -10.97
CA ALA A 123 1.17 10.47 -11.03
C ALA A 123 1.07 11.38 -12.26
N TRP A 124 2.10 12.19 -12.51
CA TRP A 124 2.16 13.07 -13.67
C TRP A 124 2.05 12.31 -15.00
N MET A 125 2.74 11.16 -15.12
CA MET A 125 2.63 10.32 -16.30
C MET A 125 1.23 9.71 -16.44
N MET A 126 0.57 9.32 -15.33
CA MET A 126 -0.82 8.88 -15.37
C MET A 126 -1.77 9.96 -15.88
N ASP A 127 -1.58 11.21 -15.45
CA ASP A 127 -2.43 12.35 -15.85
C ASP A 127 -2.22 12.74 -17.32
N THR A 128 -0.98 12.69 -17.81
CA THR A 128 -0.63 13.21 -19.14
C THR A 128 -0.73 12.20 -20.27
N VAL A 129 -0.43 10.92 -20.01
CA VAL A 129 -0.43 9.87 -21.05
C VAL A 129 -1.33 8.67 -20.72
N GLY A 130 -2.03 8.72 -19.58
CA GLY A 130 -2.91 7.66 -19.11
C GLY A 130 -2.17 6.50 -18.44
N ALA A 131 -2.85 5.83 -17.50
CA ALA A 131 -2.28 4.75 -16.69
C ALA A 131 -1.74 3.55 -17.51
N LYS A 132 -2.34 3.27 -18.67
CA LYS A 132 -1.88 2.18 -19.56
C LYS A 132 -0.49 2.45 -20.13
N THR A 133 -0.23 3.69 -20.52
CA THR A 133 1.07 4.12 -21.08
C THR A 133 2.09 4.29 -19.97
N ALA A 134 1.68 4.85 -18.82
CA ALA A 134 2.50 5.07 -17.63
C ALA A 134 2.83 3.79 -16.82
N ARG A 135 2.62 2.60 -17.40
CA ARG A 135 2.79 1.31 -16.70
C ARG A 135 4.21 1.10 -16.16
N SER A 136 5.22 1.69 -16.82
CA SER A 136 6.62 1.56 -16.41
C SER A 136 6.86 2.33 -15.12
N GLU A 137 6.38 3.57 -15.06
CA GLU A 137 6.50 4.45 -13.90
C GLU A 137 5.71 3.91 -12.71
N ILE A 138 4.50 3.40 -12.96
CA ILE A 138 3.68 2.74 -11.93
C ILE A 138 4.38 1.48 -11.36
N ALA A 139 5.21 0.80 -12.16
CA ALA A 139 5.94 -0.40 -11.72
C ALA A 139 7.27 -0.09 -11.02
N GLN A 140 7.79 1.13 -11.15
CA GLN A 140 9.04 1.58 -10.51
C GLN A 140 8.83 2.08 -9.08
N ILE A 141 7.59 2.42 -8.71
CA ILE A 141 7.18 2.79 -7.35
C ILE A 141 6.68 1.58 -6.57
#